data_AF-A0A9D1N689-F1
#
_entry.id   AF-A0A9D1N689-F1
#
_cell.length_a   1.000
_cell.length_b   1.000
_cell.length_c   1.000
_cell.angle_alpha   90.00
_cell.angle_beta   90.00
_cell.angle_gamma   90.00
#
_symmetry.space_group_name_H-M   'P 1'
#
loop_
_entity.id
_entity.type
_entity.pdbx_description
1 polymer ?
#
loop_
_entity_poly.entity_id
_entity_poly.type
_entity_poly.pdbx_seq_one_letter_code
_entity_poly.pdbx_strand_id
1 'polypeptide(L)'
;MAKKQFKAESKRLLDLMINSIYTHKEIFLRELISNASDAIDKLYYHSLTEGDTGISRDDFSIRIEADTENRTLKIIDNGMGMTREELEKNLGTIAKSGSLDFKSEMDNKDEIDIIGQF
;
A
#
# COMPACT_ATOMS: atom_id res chain seq x y z
N MET A 1 19.27 -9.50 6.87
CA MET A 1 17.88 -9.63 7.37
C MET A 1 17.56 -11.12 7.52
N ALA A 2 16.80 -11.52 8.55
CA ALA A 2 16.40 -12.92 8.72
C ALA A 2 15.29 -13.28 7.72
N LYS A 3 15.39 -14.43 7.07
CA LYS A 3 14.36 -14.93 6.14
C LYS A 3 13.15 -15.42 6.93
N LYS A 4 11.98 -14.80 6.74
CA LYS A 4 10.70 -15.24 7.30
C LYS A 4 9.85 -15.91 6.21
N GLN A 5 9.20 -17.03 6.55
CA GLN A 5 8.26 -17.69 5.64
C GLN A 5 6.86 -17.10 5.85
N PHE A 6 6.12 -16.98 4.74
CA PHE A 6 4.67 -16.75 4.80
C PHE A 6 3.98 -17.88 5.56
N LYS A 7 2.88 -17.55 6.25
CA LYS A 7 2.00 -18.56 6.84
C LYS A 7 1.46 -19.49 5.74
N ALA A 8 1.25 -20.76 6.06
CA ALA A 8 0.87 -21.79 5.07
C ALA A 8 -0.40 -21.43 4.29
N GLU A 9 -1.39 -20.84 4.97
CA GLU A 9 -2.64 -20.36 4.37
C GLU A 9 -2.40 -19.23 3.38
N SER A 10 -1.53 -18.27 3.74
CA SER A 10 -1.13 -17.17 2.86
C SER A 10 -0.43 -17.68 1.60
N LYS A 11 0.48 -18.65 1.70
CA LYS A 11 1.15 -19.20 0.51
C LYS A 11 0.15 -19.77 -0.51
N ARG A 12 -0.86 -20.52 -0.04
CA ARG A 12 -1.88 -21.12 -0.91
C ARG A 12 -2.78 -20.07 -1.57
N LEU A 13 -3.13 -19.00 -0.85
CA LEU A 13 -3.93 -17.92 -1.41
C LEU A 13 -3.14 -17.09 -2.44
N LEU A 14 -1.84 -16.85 -2.20
CA LEU A 14 -0.92 -16.20 -3.15
C LEU A 14 -0.88 -16.94 -4.49
N ASP A 15 -0.71 -18.27 -4.44
CA ASP A 15 -0.69 -19.10 -5.66
C ASP A 15 -2.03 -19.04 -6.42
N LEU A 16 -3.16 -19.03 -5.71
CA LEU A 16 -4.49 -18.90 -6.32
C LEU A 16 -4.69 -17.51 -6.95
N MET A 17 -4.34 -16.44 -6.23
CA MET A 17 -4.48 -15.07 -6.73
C MET A 17 -3.66 -14.88 -8.01
N ILE A 18 -2.39 -15.29 -7.99
CA ILE A 18 -1.47 -15.11 -9.12
C ILE A 18 -1.89 -15.93 -10.34
N ASN A 19 -2.31 -17.20 -10.15
CA ASN A 19 -2.50 -18.12 -11.28
C ASN A 19 -3.96 -18.27 -11.73
N SER A 20 -4.93 -17.93 -10.89
CA SER A 20 -6.35 -18.24 -11.15
C SER A 20 -7.27 -17.03 -11.18
N ILE A 21 -6.91 -15.92 -10.53
CA ILE A 21 -7.80 -14.75 -10.42
C ILE A 21 -7.33 -13.61 -11.33
N TYR A 22 -6.02 -13.39 -11.46
CA TYR A 22 -5.47 -12.33 -12.29
C TYR A 22 -5.10 -12.82 -13.69
N THR A 23 -6.06 -12.80 -14.61
CA THR A 23 -5.83 -13.02 -16.06
C THR A 23 -5.12 -11.83 -16.72
N HIS A 24 -5.35 -10.63 -16.20
CA HIS A 24 -4.81 -9.36 -16.69
C HIS A 24 -3.62 -8.93 -15.84
N LYS A 25 -2.41 -9.26 -16.33
CA LYS A 25 -1.17 -9.02 -15.58
C LYS A 25 -0.87 -7.54 -15.40
N GLU A 26 -1.38 -6.68 -16.27
CA GLU A 26 -1.24 -5.22 -16.23
C GLU A 26 -1.89 -4.57 -15.00
N ILE A 27 -2.83 -5.26 -14.34
CA ILE A 27 -3.54 -4.74 -13.16
C ILE A 27 -2.59 -4.44 -12.00
N PHE A 28 -1.46 -5.15 -11.88
CA PHE A 28 -0.50 -4.92 -10.79
C PHE A 28 -0.07 -3.45 -10.66
N LEU A 29 0.08 -2.75 -11.79
CA LEU A 29 0.53 -1.36 -11.78
C LEU A 29 -0.57 -0.44 -11.23
N ARG A 30 -1.83 -0.71 -11.58
CA ARG A 30 -2.99 0.00 -11.01
C ARG A 30 -3.03 -0.18 -9.49
N GLU A 31 -2.90 -1.42 -9.01
CA GLU A 31 -2.96 -1.71 -7.56
C GLU A 31 -1.81 -1.05 -6.80
N LEU A 32 -0.59 -1.10 -7.34
CA LEU A 32 0.56 -0.47 -6.68
C LEU A 32 0.46 1.06 -6.64
N ILE A 33 -0.05 1.69 -7.72
CA ILE A 33 -0.29 3.14 -7.73
C ILE A 33 -1.41 3.51 -6.75
N SER A 34 -2.47 2.69 -6.66
CA SER A 34 -3.55 2.88 -5.68
C SER A 34 -3.01 2.85 -4.24
N ASN A 35 -2.21 1.83 -3.90
CA ASN A 35 -1.60 1.71 -2.58
C ASN A 35 -0.65 2.88 -2.24
N ALA A 36 0.08 3.38 -3.24
CA ALA A 36 0.93 4.55 -3.08
C ALA A 36 0.12 5.83 -2.83
N SER A 37 -1.03 6.00 -3.52
CA SER A 37 -1.96 7.11 -3.27
C SER A 37 -2.52 7.04 -1.85
N ASP A 38 -2.99 5.87 -1.41
CA ASP A 38 -3.47 5.64 -0.04
C ASP A 38 -2.41 6.03 1.01
N ALA A 39 -1.14 5.71 0.77
CA ALA A 39 -0.05 6.05 1.68
C ALA A 39 0.18 7.56 1.78
N ILE A 40 0.06 8.28 0.67
CA ILE A 40 0.13 9.74 0.61
C ILE A 40 -1.06 10.38 1.34
N ASP A 41 -2.28 9.90 1.05
CA ASP A 41 -3.50 10.45 1.67
C ASP A 41 -3.49 10.26 3.19
N LYS A 42 -3.03 9.09 3.68
CA LYS A 42 -2.84 8.85 5.11
C LYS A 42 -1.88 9.86 5.74
N LEU A 43 -0.73 10.11 5.11
CA LEU A 43 0.27 11.05 5.64
C LEU A 43 -0.26 12.49 5.64
N TYR A 44 -0.93 12.89 4.57
CA TYR A 44 -1.55 14.20 4.46
C TYR A 44 -2.65 14.40 5.52
N TYR A 45 -3.50 13.40 5.75
CA TYR A 45 -4.50 13.51 6.81
C TYR A 45 -3.87 13.60 8.19
N HIS A 46 -2.85 12.77 8.46
CA HIS A 46 -2.13 12.79 9.73
C HIS A 46 -1.51 14.17 10.00
N SER A 47 -0.87 14.79 9.00
CA SER A 47 -0.26 16.12 9.15
C SER A 47 -1.30 17.20 9.46
N LEU A 48 -2.48 17.14 8.84
CA LEU A 48 -3.60 18.04 9.15
C LEU A 48 -4.10 17.86 10.59
N THR A 49 -4.19 16.61 11.08
CA THR A 49 -4.66 16.34 12.45
C THR A 49 -3.67 16.75 13.53
N GLU A 50 -2.37 16.64 13.28
CA GLU A 50 -1.32 17.05 14.23
C GLU A 50 -0.99 18.56 14.14
N GLY A 51 -1.62 19.28 13.22
CA GLY A 51 -1.41 20.73 13.04
C GLY A 51 -0.10 21.06 12.34
N ASP A 52 0.51 20.10 11.64
CA ASP A 52 1.73 20.32 10.86
C ASP A 52 1.37 20.99 9.52
N THR A 53 1.31 22.32 9.56
CA THR A 53 0.91 23.18 8.44
C THR A 53 1.99 23.37 7.37
N GLY A 54 3.17 22.76 7.56
CA GLY A 54 4.29 22.89 6.63
C GLY A 54 4.21 21.99 5.39
N ILE A 55 3.29 21.02 5.38
CA ILE A 55 3.18 20.01 4.31
C ILE A 55 2.04 20.39 3.36
N SER A 56 2.39 20.69 2.12
CA SER A 56 1.45 20.91 1.01
C SER A 56 1.19 19.62 0.26
N ARG A 57 0.04 19.53 -0.43
CA ARG A 57 -0.22 18.44 -1.38
C ARG A 57 0.84 18.35 -2.48
N ASP A 58 1.42 19.48 -2.86
CA ASP A 58 2.45 19.55 -3.91
C ASP A 58 3.78 18.90 -3.50
N ASP A 59 3.98 18.63 -2.20
CA ASP A 59 5.17 17.94 -1.69
C ASP A 59 5.13 16.42 -1.94
N PHE A 60 3.95 15.88 -2.28
CA PHE A 60 3.77 14.45 -2.51
C PHE A 60 3.90 14.05 -3.97
N SER A 61 4.50 12.89 -4.21
CA SER A 61 4.67 12.34 -5.55
C SER A 61 4.73 10.83 -5.55
N ILE A 62 4.29 10.24 -6.67
CA ILE A 62 4.54 8.84 -7.01
C ILE A 62 5.43 8.84 -8.25
N ARG A 63 6.66 8.33 -8.13
CA ARG A 63 7.63 8.25 -9.22
C ARG A 63 7.72 6.82 -9.72
N ILE A 64 7.71 6.66 -11.04
CA ILE A 64 7.84 5.37 -11.71
C ILE A 64 9.14 5.37 -12.51
N GLU A 65 10.06 4.48 -12.18
CA GLU A 65 11.37 4.36 -12.82
C GLU A 65 11.51 2.97 -13.44
N ALA A 66 11.69 2.91 -14.76
CA ALA A 66 11.94 1.67 -15.48
C ALA A 66 13.45 1.53 -15.78
N ASP A 67 14.02 0.40 -15.39
CA ASP A 67 15.41 0.03 -15.65
C ASP A 67 15.42 -1.23 -16.51
N THR A 68 15.65 -1.05 -17.80
CA THR A 68 15.63 -2.13 -18.79
C THR A 68 16.86 -3.02 -18.70
N GLU A 69 18.00 -2.49 -18.26
CA GLU A 69 19.25 -3.23 -18.11
C GLU A 69 19.13 -4.25 -16.98
N ASN A 70 18.64 -3.82 -15.81
CA ASN A 70 18.44 -4.68 -14.65
C ASN A 70 17.07 -5.38 -14.65
N ARG A 71 16.22 -5.08 -15.64
CA ARG A 71 14.84 -5.59 -15.76
C ARG A 71 14.00 -5.32 -14.51
N THR A 72 14.10 -4.10 -13.98
CA THR A 72 13.36 -3.68 -12.79
C THR A 72 12.40 -2.54 -13.10
N LEU A 73 11.29 -2.50 -12.37
CA LEU A 73 10.34 -1.39 -12.35
C LEU A 73 10.21 -0.96 -10.90
N LYS A 74 10.50 0.31 -10.62
CA LYS A 74 10.36 0.90 -9.28
C LYS A 74 9.14 1.80 -9.26
N ILE A 75 8.31 1.64 -8.24
CA ILE A 75 7.20 2.53 -7.90
C ILE A 75 7.58 3.11 -6.54
N ILE A 76 7.77 4.43 -6.48
CA ILE A 76 8.34 5.11 -5.32
C ILE A 76 7.39 6.23 -4.91
N ASP A 77 6.77 6.08 -3.75
CA ASP A 77 6.02 7.15 -3.10
C ASP A 77 6.82 7.76 -1.94
N ASN A 78 6.40 8.95 -1.50
CA ASN A 78 6.85 9.58 -0.26
C ASN A 78 5.70 9.72 0.75
N GLY A 79 4.81 8.73 0.79
CA GLY A 79 3.70 8.66 1.73
C GLY A 79 4.15 8.20 3.12
N MET A 80 3.17 7.79 3.94
CA MET A 80 3.36 7.43 5.36
C MET A 80 4.36 6.29 5.59
N GLY A 81 4.54 5.42 4.59
CA GLY A 81 5.37 4.22 4.71
C GLY A 81 4.78 3.19 5.67
N MET A 82 5.63 2.25 6.11
CA MET A 82 5.27 1.21 7.08
C MET A 82 6.44 0.96 8.03
N THR A 83 6.13 0.76 9.30
CA THR A 83 7.04 0.25 10.32
C THR A 83 7.37 -1.23 10.07
N ARG A 84 8.36 -1.77 10.80
CA ARG A 84 8.71 -3.21 10.71
C ARG A 84 7.52 -4.09 11.09
N GLU A 85 6.81 -3.72 12.15
CA GLU A 85 5.68 -4.47 12.68
C GLU A 85 4.52 -4.48 11.67
N GLU A 86 4.26 -3.35 11.01
CA GLU A 86 3.25 -3.24 9.95
C GLU A 86 3.62 -4.06 8.71
N LEU A 87 4.90 -4.06 8.30
CA LEU A 87 5.37 -4.92 7.21
C LEU A 87 5.10 -6.41 7.53
N GLU A 88 5.38 -6.84 8.75
CA GLU A 88 5.13 -8.23 9.16
C GLU A 88 3.64 -8.57 9.25
N LYS A 89 2.82 -7.65 9.77
CA LYS A 89 1.38 -7.84 9.92
C LYS A 89 0.65 -7.82 8.58
N ASN A 90 0.88 -6.77 7.78
CA ASN A 90 0.08 -6.42 6.60
C ASN A 90 0.56 -7.15 5.34
N LEU A 91 1.87 -7.35 5.15
CA LEU A 91 2.40 -8.10 4.01
C LEU A 91 2.58 -9.58 4.33
N GLY A 92 2.93 -9.92 5.57
CA GLY A 92 3.21 -11.29 6.00
C GLY A 92 1.97 -12.19 6.19
N THR A 93 0.77 -11.61 6.17
CA THR A 93 -0.50 -12.32 6.30
C THR A 93 -1.44 -11.84 5.19
N ILE A 94 -1.81 -12.72 4.26
CA ILE A 94 -2.78 -12.34 3.21
C ILE A 94 -4.18 -12.16 3.83
N ALA A 95 -4.91 -11.15 3.36
CA ALA A 95 -6.25 -10.74 3.78
C ALA A 95 -6.34 -9.86 5.04
N LYS A 96 -5.34 -9.01 5.29
CA LYS A 96 -5.46 -7.91 6.25
C LYS A 96 -4.95 -6.60 5.65
N SER A 97 -5.87 -5.80 5.11
CA SER A 97 -5.57 -4.47 4.56
C SER A 97 -5.45 -3.44 5.68
N GLY A 98 -4.28 -2.81 5.80
CA GLY A 98 -4.09 -1.67 6.71
C GLY A 98 -4.87 -0.42 6.28
N SER A 99 -5.25 -0.31 5.00
CA SER A 99 -6.15 0.73 4.49
C SER A 99 -7.59 0.53 4.97
N LEU A 100 -8.04 -0.73 5.08
CA LEU A 100 -9.33 -1.06 5.68
C LEU A 100 -9.36 -0.75 7.18
N ASP A 101 -8.33 -1.18 7.92
CA ASP A 101 -8.18 -0.88 9.36
C ASP A 101 -8.21 0.65 9.59
N PHE A 102 -7.48 1.43 8.77
CA PHE A 102 -7.46 2.91 8.85
C PHE A 102 -8.81 3.55 8.58
N LYS A 103 -9.56 3.09 7.57
CA LYS A 103 -10.91 3.61 7.28
C LYS A 103 -11.85 3.42 8.48
N SER A 104 -11.82 2.24 9.11
CA SER A 104 -12.65 1.95 10.30
C SER A 104 -12.31 2.84 11.50
N GLU A 105 -11.07 3.30 11.63
CA GLU A 105 -10.68 4.26 12.68
C GLU A 105 -11.17 5.69 12.39
N MET A 106 -11.45 6.00 11.12
CA MET A 106 -11.84 7.33 10.63
C MET A 106 -13.34 7.58 10.50
N ASP A 107 -14.20 6.56 10.63
CA ASP A 107 -15.67 6.62 10.42
C ASP A 107 -16.45 7.68 11.24
N ASN A 108 -15.78 8.48 12.09
CA ASN A 108 -16.40 9.62 12.79
C ASN A 108 -16.19 10.98 12.09
N LYS A 109 -15.35 11.10 11.04
CA LYS A 109 -15.12 12.36 10.31
C LYS A 109 -14.80 12.12 8.82
N ASP A 110 -15.78 12.44 7.99
CA ASP A 110 -15.73 12.63 6.53
C ASP A 110 -15.55 11.41 5.59
N GLU A 111 -16.20 11.49 4.42
CA GLU A 111 -16.15 10.51 3.33
C GLU A 111 -14.75 10.50 2.66
N ILE A 112 -13.83 9.70 3.18
CA ILE A 112 -12.58 9.39 2.48
C ILE A 112 -12.77 8.12 1.64
N ASP A 113 -12.71 8.30 0.33
CA ASP A 113 -12.74 7.20 -0.65
C ASP A 113 -11.35 6.54 -0.75
N ILE A 114 -11.15 5.50 0.06
CA ILE A 114 -9.94 4.66 0.05
C ILE A 114 -10.15 3.45 -0.87
N ILE A 115 -9.21 3.24 -1.80
CA ILE A 115 -9.26 2.17 -2.82
C ILE A 115 -8.19 1.11 -2.48
N GLY A 116 -8.62 -0.08 -2.05
CA GLY A 116 -7.70 -1.17 -1.64
C GLY A 116 -8.15 -1.94 -0.41
N GLN A 117 -9.40 -2.41 -0.39
CA GLN A 117 -10.04 -3.04 0.78
C GLN A 117 -9.76 -4.55 0.92
N PHE A 118 -9.07 -5.16 -0.04
CA PHE A 118 -8.78 -6.60 -0.09
C PHE A 118 -7.32 -6.91 0.19
#